data_AF-A0A1H7UQ55-F1
#
_entry.id   AF-A0A1H7UQ55-F1
#
_cell.length_a   1.000
_cell.length_b   1.000
_cell.length_c   1.000
_cell.angle_alpha   90.00
_cell.angle_beta   90.00
_cell.angle_gamma   90.00
#
_symmetry.space_group_name_H-M   'P 1'
#
loop_
_entity.id
_entity.type
_entity.pdbx_description
1 polymer ?
#
loop_
_entity_poly.entity_id
_entity_poly.type
_entity_poly.pdbx_seq_one_letter_code
_entity_poly.pdbx_strand_id
1 'polypeptide(L)'
;MKISEFPRREMEKENSEWAETKAFERELRWLRIWNWAGWVPLIAVLQLLVLLGLFLWSGPLIRLFDPTSSVIDAGTLSPCLLALLVVDLCAVSAWLILRLIRDGLTSFYQWDNEQEGFTNQLSACLAAKILSFSFWGLLLLSVVLFWGLL
;
A
#
# COMPACT_ATOMS: atom_id res chain seq x y z
N MET A 1 49.55 -48.19 -8.57
CA MET A 1 49.53 -46.88 -9.27
C MET A 1 48.08 -46.56 -9.62
N LYS A 2 47.40 -45.71 -8.83
CA LYS A 2 46.00 -45.26 -9.04
C LYS A 2 45.98 -43.76 -8.75
N ILE A 3 46.23 -42.93 -9.76
CA ILE A 3 46.31 -41.46 -9.62
C ILE A 3 45.26 -40.75 -10.52
N SER A 4 44.45 -41.49 -11.29
CA SER A 4 43.57 -40.89 -12.30
C SER A 4 42.15 -40.51 -11.83
N GLU A 5 41.75 -40.77 -10.58
CA GLU A 5 40.37 -40.48 -10.11
C GLU A 5 40.21 -39.20 -9.28
N PHE A 6 41.31 -38.57 -8.87
CA PHE A 6 41.28 -37.43 -7.96
C PHE A 6 40.63 -36.15 -8.56
N PRO A 7 40.82 -35.76 -9.84
CA PRO A 7 40.27 -34.49 -10.32
C PRO A 7 38.75 -34.52 -10.62
N ARG A 8 38.14 -35.71 -10.72
CA ARG A 8 36.70 -35.81 -11.06
C ARG A 8 35.81 -35.51 -9.87
N ARG A 9 36.20 -35.91 -8.65
CA ARG A 9 35.37 -35.71 -7.45
C ARG A 9 35.37 -34.27 -6.94
N GLU A 10 36.43 -33.50 -7.21
CA GLU A 10 36.47 -32.08 -6.83
C GLU A 10 35.60 -31.22 -7.76
N MET A 11 35.62 -31.48 -9.07
CA MET A 11 34.72 -30.80 -10.02
C MET A 11 33.24 -31.12 -9.77
N GLU A 12 32.92 -32.32 -9.27
CA GLU A 12 31.55 -32.73 -8.97
C GLU A 12 31.02 -32.02 -7.70
N LYS A 13 31.88 -31.83 -6.70
CA LYS A 13 31.56 -31.05 -5.50
C LYS A 13 31.36 -29.57 -5.80
N GLU A 14 32.28 -28.97 -6.57
CA GLU A 14 32.19 -27.55 -6.93
C GLU A 14 30.89 -27.25 -7.69
N ASN A 15 30.50 -28.10 -8.65
CA ASN A 15 29.23 -27.95 -9.37
C ASN A 15 27.99 -28.06 -8.48
N SER A 16 28.02 -28.90 -7.43
CA SER A 16 26.91 -29.02 -6.49
C SER A 16 26.75 -27.77 -5.62
N GLU A 17 27.84 -27.19 -5.13
CA GLU A 17 27.81 -25.94 -4.35
C GLU A 17 27.35 -24.74 -5.18
N TRP A 18 27.78 -24.67 -6.46
CA TRP A 18 27.29 -23.66 -7.41
C TRP A 18 25.80 -23.84 -7.76
N ALA A 19 25.27 -25.07 -7.72
CA ALA A 19 23.87 -25.32 -7.97
C ALA A 19 22.98 -24.88 -6.80
N GLU A 20 23.40 -25.16 -5.56
CA GLU A 20 22.67 -24.77 -4.34
C GLU A 20 22.64 -23.25 -4.14
N THR A 21 23.77 -22.57 -4.37
CA THR A 21 23.84 -21.10 -4.27
C THR A 21 22.92 -20.40 -5.27
N LYS A 22 22.85 -20.90 -6.52
CA LYS A 22 21.92 -20.38 -7.53
C LYS A 22 20.45 -20.64 -7.19
N ALA A 23 20.14 -21.75 -6.50
CA ALA A 23 18.79 -22.02 -6.03
C ALA A 23 18.39 -21.05 -4.91
N PHE A 24 19.26 -20.87 -3.92
CA PHE A 24 19.06 -19.94 -2.81
C PHE A 24 18.91 -18.49 -3.28
N GLU A 25 19.71 -18.06 -4.27
CA GLU A 25 19.64 -16.72 -4.85
C GLU A 25 18.34 -16.47 -5.65
N ARG A 26 17.72 -17.51 -6.21
CA ARG A 26 16.38 -17.41 -6.81
C ARG A 26 15.31 -17.21 -5.74
N GLU A 27 15.40 -17.91 -4.62
CA GLU A 27 14.44 -17.75 -3.52
C GLU A 27 14.54 -16.37 -2.86
N LEU A 28 15.75 -15.87 -2.64
CA LEU A 28 15.98 -14.49 -2.16
C LEU A 28 15.45 -13.43 -3.14
N ARG A 29 15.45 -13.71 -4.45
CA ARG A 29 14.87 -12.82 -5.46
C ARG A 29 13.36 -12.68 -5.28
N TRP A 30 12.66 -13.79 -5.03
CA TRP A 30 11.22 -13.78 -4.74
C TRP A 30 10.88 -13.06 -3.44
N LEU A 31 11.66 -13.30 -2.37
CA LEU A 31 11.48 -12.61 -1.09
C LEU A 31 11.69 -11.10 -1.21
N ARG A 32 12.65 -10.67 -2.04
CA ARG A 32 12.91 -9.25 -2.32
C ARG A 32 11.78 -8.59 -3.12
N ILE A 33 11.18 -9.31 -4.07
CA ILE A 33 10.00 -8.80 -4.80
C ILE A 33 8.83 -8.65 -3.82
N TRP A 34 8.60 -9.63 -2.95
CA TRP A 34 7.51 -9.58 -1.97
C TRP A 34 7.68 -8.46 -0.94
N ASN A 35 8.91 -8.19 -0.50
CA ASN A 35 9.20 -7.15 0.49
C ASN A 35 9.34 -5.74 -0.12
N TRP A 36 8.87 -5.52 -1.34
CA TRP A 36 8.97 -4.21 -1.96
C TRP A 36 8.01 -3.22 -1.29
N ALA A 37 8.56 -2.16 -0.69
CA ALA A 37 7.78 -1.09 -0.04
C ALA A 37 6.77 -0.37 -0.97
N GLY A 38 6.85 -0.61 -2.28
CA GLY A 38 5.89 -0.14 -3.28
C GLY A 38 4.55 -0.90 -3.28
N TRP A 39 4.44 -2.08 -2.65
CA TRP A 39 3.19 -2.83 -2.61
C TRP A 39 2.07 -2.10 -1.86
N VAL A 40 2.40 -1.46 -0.75
CA VAL A 40 1.41 -0.75 0.09
C VAL A 40 0.67 0.35 -0.70
N PRO A 41 1.35 1.32 -1.35
CA PRO A 41 0.64 2.32 -2.15
C PRO A 41 -0.08 1.71 -3.36
N LEU A 42 0.47 0.66 -3.97
CA LEU A 42 -0.14 0.02 -5.15
C LEU A 42 -1.45 -0.68 -4.78
N ILE A 43 -1.49 -1.40 -3.66
CA ILE A 43 -2.70 -2.03 -3.12
C ILE A 43 -3.74 -0.96 -2.74
N ALA A 44 -3.32 0.15 -2.11
CA ALA A 44 -4.23 1.24 -1.75
C ALA A 44 -4.88 1.88 -2.99
N VAL A 45 -4.11 2.15 -4.04
CA VAL A 45 -4.65 2.67 -5.30
C VAL A 45 -5.58 1.67 -5.98
N LEU A 46 -5.20 0.38 -5.99
CA LEU A 46 -6.02 -0.68 -6.56
C LEU A 46 -7.35 -0.81 -5.82
N GLN A 47 -7.33 -0.76 -4.49
CA GLN A 47 -8.55 -0.76 -3.65
C GLN A 47 -9.47 0.41 -4.03
N LEU A 48 -8.91 1.62 -4.15
CA LEU A 48 -9.68 2.82 -4.52
C LEU A 48 -10.31 2.68 -5.91
N LEU A 49 -9.57 2.14 -6.89
CA LEU A 49 -10.08 1.85 -8.23
C LEU A 49 -11.21 0.80 -8.21
N VAL A 50 -11.08 -0.24 -7.39
CA VAL A 50 -12.13 -1.27 -7.24
C VAL A 50 -13.39 -0.67 -6.62
N LEU A 51 -13.26 0.13 -5.56
CA LEU A 51 -14.38 0.84 -4.94
C LEU A 51 -15.05 1.81 -5.91
N LEU A 52 -14.26 2.54 -6.73
CA LEU A 52 -14.78 3.42 -7.77
C LEU A 52 -15.54 2.64 -8.84
N GLY A 53 -15.00 1.51 -9.29
CA GLY A 53 -15.66 0.63 -10.25
C GLY A 53 -16.98 0.06 -9.69
N LEU A 54 -16.98 -0.37 -8.43
CA LEU A 54 -18.19 -0.83 -7.73
C LEU A 54 -19.22 0.27 -7.59
N PHE A 55 -18.80 1.50 -7.29
CA PHE A 55 -19.70 2.65 -7.22
C PHE A 55 -20.36 2.94 -8.58
N LEU A 56 -19.55 3.06 -9.65
CA LEU A 56 -20.03 3.34 -11.01
C LEU A 56 -20.92 2.22 -11.57
N TRP A 57 -20.62 0.96 -11.22
CA TRP A 57 -21.32 -0.22 -11.74
C TRP A 57 -22.37 -0.78 -10.78
N SER A 58 -22.58 -0.16 -9.62
CA SER A 58 -23.53 -0.61 -8.59
C SER A 58 -24.93 -0.81 -9.16
N GLY A 59 -25.45 0.17 -9.92
CA GLY A 59 -26.77 0.08 -10.55
C GLY A 59 -26.95 -1.14 -11.47
N PRO A 60 -26.09 -1.34 -12.48
CA PRO A 60 -26.15 -2.54 -13.33
C PRO A 60 -25.92 -3.86 -12.59
N LEU A 61 -25.00 -3.91 -11.61
CA LEU A 61 -24.74 -5.10 -10.79
C LEU A 61 -25.98 -5.54 -10.02
N ILE A 62 -26.70 -4.58 -9.44
CA ILE A 62 -27.93 -4.86 -8.68
C ILE A 62 -29.02 -5.38 -9.63
N ARG A 63 -29.16 -4.79 -10.83
CA ARG A 63 -30.12 -5.24 -11.86
C ARG A 63 -29.87 -6.66 -12.37
N LEU A 64 -28.64 -7.17 -12.28
CA LEU A 64 -28.31 -8.55 -12.62
C LEU A 64 -28.82 -9.55 -11.57
N PHE A 65 -28.86 -9.15 -10.30
CA PHE A 65 -29.32 -10.01 -9.20
C PHE A 65 -30.83 -9.92 -8.98
N ASP A 66 -31.42 -8.73 -9.13
CA ASP A 66 -32.87 -8.55 -9.06
C ASP A 66 -33.35 -7.50 -10.07
N PRO A 67 -34.05 -7.91 -11.15
CA PRO A 67 -34.56 -6.99 -12.16
C PRO A 67 -35.72 -6.12 -11.64
N THR A 68 -36.33 -6.46 -10.50
CA THR A 68 -37.46 -5.71 -9.91
C THR A 68 -37.04 -4.64 -8.89
N SER A 69 -35.79 -4.65 -8.41
CA SER A 69 -35.30 -3.65 -7.43
C SER A 69 -34.92 -2.29 -8.03
N SER A 70 -35.15 -2.10 -9.33
CA SER A 70 -34.60 -0.99 -10.14
C SER A 70 -34.92 0.42 -9.65
N VAL A 71 -35.89 0.57 -8.74
CA VAL A 71 -36.40 1.86 -8.24
C VAL A 71 -35.96 2.16 -6.80
N ILE A 72 -35.61 1.12 -6.01
CA ILE A 72 -35.33 1.27 -4.57
C ILE A 72 -33.82 1.37 -4.29
N ASP A 73 -32.97 0.79 -5.14
CA ASP A 73 -31.57 0.52 -4.78
C ASP A 73 -30.52 1.53 -5.23
N ALA A 74 -30.74 2.27 -6.33
CA ALA A 74 -29.72 3.19 -6.84
C ALA A 74 -29.56 4.45 -5.96
N GLY A 75 -30.61 4.83 -5.21
CA GLY A 75 -30.62 6.04 -4.39
C GLY A 75 -30.03 5.87 -2.98
N THR A 76 -29.96 4.64 -2.46
CA THR A 76 -29.55 4.35 -1.06
C THR A 76 -28.22 3.59 -0.99
N LEU A 77 -27.92 2.67 -1.91
CA LEU A 77 -26.61 2.03 -1.99
C LEU A 77 -25.53 2.98 -2.52
N SER A 78 -25.89 3.88 -3.42
CA SER A 78 -25.00 4.90 -3.97
C SER A 78 -24.40 5.83 -2.89
N PRO A 79 -25.17 6.44 -1.97
CA PRO A 79 -24.60 7.27 -0.92
C PRO A 79 -23.78 6.47 0.11
N CYS A 80 -24.13 5.21 0.39
CA CYS A 80 -23.31 4.35 1.26
C CYS A 80 -21.95 4.00 0.62
N LEU A 81 -21.94 3.63 -0.66
CA LEU A 81 -20.71 3.36 -1.42
C LEU A 81 -19.88 4.63 -1.59
N LEU A 82 -20.53 5.76 -1.83
CA LEU A 82 -19.87 7.06 -1.92
C LEU A 82 -19.26 7.47 -0.57
N ALA A 83 -19.96 7.25 0.54
CA ALA A 83 -19.42 7.52 1.88
C ALA A 83 -18.19 6.64 2.17
N LEU A 84 -18.23 5.36 1.83
CA LEU A 84 -17.06 4.47 1.94
C LEU A 84 -15.90 4.96 1.06
N LEU A 85 -16.18 5.37 -0.17
CA LEU A 85 -15.16 5.87 -1.09
C LEU A 85 -14.54 7.19 -0.61
N VAL A 86 -15.35 8.10 -0.04
CA VAL A 86 -14.87 9.35 0.56
C VAL A 86 -14.00 9.08 1.78
N VAL A 87 -14.43 8.17 2.67
CA VAL A 87 -13.64 7.80 3.85
C VAL A 87 -12.32 7.15 3.45
N ASP A 88 -12.34 6.25 2.47
CA ASP A 88 -11.12 5.57 1.99
C ASP A 88 -10.18 6.57 1.29
N LEU A 89 -10.71 7.49 0.49
CA LEU A 89 -9.94 8.58 -0.11
C LEU A 89 -9.32 9.49 0.97
N CYS A 90 -10.05 9.82 2.04
CA CYS A 90 -9.53 10.59 3.17
C CYS A 90 -8.43 9.83 3.92
N ALA A 91 -8.58 8.52 4.11
CA ALA A 91 -7.58 7.69 4.76
C ALA A 91 -6.29 7.58 3.93
N VAL A 92 -6.40 7.31 2.63
CA VAL A 92 -5.25 7.24 1.71
C VAL A 92 -4.55 8.59 1.59
N SER A 93 -5.30 9.69 1.49
CA SER A 93 -4.72 11.03 1.42
C SER A 93 -4.06 11.46 2.73
N ALA A 94 -4.66 11.17 3.90
CA ALA A 94 -4.01 11.40 5.20
C ALA A 94 -2.71 10.60 5.34
N TRP A 95 -2.71 9.35 4.85
CA TRP A 95 -1.51 8.51 4.82
C TRP A 95 -0.43 9.07 3.88
N LEU A 96 -0.81 9.55 2.69
CA LEU A 96 0.11 10.22 1.76
C LEU A 96 0.68 11.52 2.34
N ILE A 97 -0.15 12.32 3.01
CA ILE A 97 0.29 13.55 3.69
C ILE A 97 1.30 13.20 4.78
N LEU A 98 1.03 12.20 5.61
CA LEU A 98 1.97 11.74 6.64
C LEU A 98 3.30 11.30 6.01
N ARG A 99 3.25 10.59 4.88
CA ARG A 99 4.45 10.15 4.16
C ARG A 99 5.24 11.33 3.59
N LEU A 100 4.55 12.32 3.01
CA LEU A 100 5.16 13.53 2.46
C LEU A 100 5.78 14.41 3.56
N ILE A 101 5.12 14.52 4.71
CA ILE A 101 5.65 15.19 5.90
C ILE A 101 6.86 14.43 6.43
N ARG A 102 6.80 13.09 6.52
CA ARG A 102 7.91 12.26 6.97
C ARG A 102 9.11 12.45 6.05
N ASP A 103 8.93 12.29 4.74
CA ASP A 103 10.01 12.39 3.76
C ASP A 103 10.61 13.81 3.74
N GLY A 104 9.75 14.85 3.81
CA GLY A 104 10.18 16.25 3.90
C GLY A 104 10.93 16.59 5.19
N LEU A 105 10.46 16.10 6.34
CA LEU A 105 11.15 16.28 7.63
C LEU A 105 12.47 15.50 7.68
N THR A 106 12.50 14.25 7.21
CA THR A 106 13.74 13.47 7.17
C THR A 106 14.77 14.08 6.23
N SER A 107 14.33 14.70 5.12
CA SER A 107 15.22 15.45 4.22
C SER A 107 15.76 16.74 4.85
N PHE A 108 14.98 17.41 5.71
CA PHE A 108 15.44 18.60 6.45
C PHE A 108 16.43 18.24 7.56
N TYR A 109 16.17 17.17 8.32
CA TYR A 109 17.05 16.71 9.39
C TYR A 109 18.37 16.10 8.90
N GLN A 110 18.42 15.57 7.67
CA GLN A 110 19.67 15.07 7.08
C GLN A 110 20.72 16.18 6.84
N TRP A 111 20.30 17.45 6.88
CA TRP A 111 21.21 18.60 6.83
C TRP A 111 21.77 18.99 8.22
N ASP A 112 21.14 18.54 9.32
CA ASP A 112 21.48 18.86 10.70
C ASP A 112 22.12 17.63 11.39
N ASN A 113 23.37 17.35 11.01
CA ASN A 113 24.12 16.10 11.27
C ASN A 113 24.64 15.93 12.72
N GLU A 114 23.89 16.28 13.76
CA GLU A 114 24.30 16.01 15.16
C GLU A 114 23.27 15.24 16.01
N GLN A 115 22.15 14.80 15.44
CA GLN A 115 21.06 14.18 16.23
C GLN A 115 20.75 12.72 15.83
N GLU A 116 21.77 11.87 15.69
CA GLU A 116 21.65 10.45 15.30
C GLU A 116 20.86 9.55 16.28
N GLY A 117 20.46 10.06 17.45
CA GLY A 117 19.68 9.32 18.45
C GLY A 117 18.16 9.57 18.46
N PHE A 118 17.67 10.67 17.89
CA PHE A 118 16.27 11.11 18.08
C PHE A 118 15.36 10.93 16.85
N THR A 119 15.92 10.77 15.65
CA THR A 119 15.16 10.77 14.40
C THR A 119 14.45 9.44 14.08
N ASN A 120 14.81 8.34 14.73
CA ASN A 120 14.07 7.07 14.63
C ASN A 120 12.78 7.05 15.47
N GLN A 121 12.53 8.10 16.27
CA GLN A 121 11.29 8.29 17.02
C GLN A 121 10.70 9.67 16.70
N LEU A 122 10.31 9.89 15.44
CA LEU A 122 9.09 10.68 15.24
C LEU A 122 8.02 10.00 16.08
N SER A 123 7.72 10.56 17.25
CA SER A 123 6.96 9.83 18.27
C SER A 123 5.71 9.28 17.61
N ALA A 124 5.42 7.99 17.78
CA ALA A 124 4.25 7.35 17.19
C ALA A 124 2.96 8.16 17.51
N CYS A 125 2.98 8.87 18.63
CA CYS A 125 2.00 9.88 19.04
C CYS A 125 1.88 11.07 18.06
N LEU A 126 2.99 11.69 17.63
CA LEU A 126 2.97 12.78 16.65
C LEU A 126 2.45 12.30 15.29
N ALA A 127 2.89 11.14 14.83
CA ALA A 127 2.40 10.54 13.59
C ALA A 127 0.89 10.26 13.65
N ALA A 128 0.41 9.67 14.75
CA ALA A 128 -1.02 9.43 14.99
C ALA A 128 -1.81 10.75 15.05
N LYS A 129 -1.25 11.80 15.64
CA LYS A 129 -1.89 13.12 15.75
C LYS A 129 -2.03 13.82 14.41
N ILE A 130 -0.98 13.78 13.58
CA ILE A 130 -1.01 14.31 12.20
C ILE A 130 -2.03 13.53 11.39
N LEU A 131 -1.98 12.19 11.43
CA LEU A 131 -2.91 11.35 10.68
C LEU A 131 -4.37 11.57 11.10
N SER A 132 -4.64 11.65 12.41
CA SER A 132 -5.99 11.94 12.92
C SER A 132 -6.47 13.33 12.52
N PHE A 133 -5.62 14.36 12.64
CA PHE A 133 -5.98 15.72 12.27
C PHE A 133 -6.24 15.85 10.76
N SER A 134 -5.37 15.26 9.93
CA SER A 134 -5.54 15.25 8.48
C SER A 134 -6.81 14.49 8.08
N PHE A 135 -7.06 13.31 8.66
CA PHE A 135 -8.26 12.53 8.38
C PHE A 135 -9.53 13.31 8.71
N TRP A 136 -9.63 13.85 9.94
CA TRP A 136 -10.79 14.64 10.35
C TRP A 136 -10.93 15.94 9.55
N GLY A 137 -9.83 16.60 9.20
CA GLY A 137 -9.85 17.80 8.37
C GLY A 137 -10.36 17.52 6.96
N LEU A 138 -9.89 16.44 6.33
CA LEU A 138 -10.35 15.99 5.01
C LEU A 138 -11.82 15.57 5.04
N LEU A 139 -12.25 14.86 6.09
CA LEU A 139 -13.64 14.45 6.27
C LEU A 139 -14.55 15.68 6.44
N LEU A 140 -14.19 16.63 7.31
CA LEU A 140 -14.95 17.88 7.46
C LEU A 140 -15.00 18.68 6.16
N LEU A 141 -13.89 18.78 5.43
CA LEU A 141 -13.83 19.45 4.14
C LEU A 141 -14.76 18.77 3.12
N SER A 142 -14.80 17.43 3.11
CA SER A 142 -15.70 16.68 2.24
C SER A 142 -17.17 16.93 2.58
N VAL A 143 -17.52 17.00 3.87
CA VAL A 143 -18.88 17.31 4.34
C VAL A 143 -19.29 18.73 3.96
N VAL A 144 -18.39 19.70 4.13
CA VAL A 144 -18.65 21.11 3.76
C VAL A 144 -18.83 21.25 2.25
N LEU A 145 -18.01 20.58 1.44
CA LEU A 145 -18.17 20.56 -0.02
C LEU A 145 -19.52 19.96 -0.40
N PHE A 146 -19.90 18.83 0.21
CA PHE A 146 -21.21 18.21 -0.04
C PHE A 146 -22.35 19.14 0.33
N TRP A 147 -22.26 19.82 1.47
CA TRP A 147 -23.26 20.78 1.91
C TRP A 147 -23.36 22.01 0.99
N GLY A 148 -22.24 22.50 0.46
CA GLY A 148 -22.23 23.64 -0.46
C GLY A 148 -22.64 23.29 -1.89
N LEU A 149 -22.60 22.01 -2.28
CA LEU A 149 -23.04 21.50 -3.58
C LEU A 149 -24.55 21.15 -3.61
N LEU A 150 -25.19 21.06 -2.45
CA LEU A 150 -26.61 20.70 -2.26
C LEU A 150 -27.48 21.96 -2.25
#